data_AF-S0F7B4-F1
#
_entry.id   AF-S0F7B4-F1
#
_cell.length_a   1.000
_cell.length_b   1.000
_cell.length_c   1.000
_cell.angle_alpha   90.00
_cell.angle_beta   90.00
_cell.angle_gamma   90.00
#
_symmetry.space_group_name_H-M   'P 1'
#
loop_
_entity.id
_entity.type
_entity.pdbx_description
1 polymer ?
#
loop_
_entity_poly.entity_id
_entity_poly.type
_entity_poly.pdbx_seq_one_letter_code
_entity_poly.pdbx_strand_id
1 'polypeptide(L)'
;MRWFRWIPAQTGTSGLFRLVKQAQELYKLEVTTSQKSYKRFVIDFINSRQFHDDKDAWSRNEHQKNYKTVSDLLMNHEKAVRKYFDSAVFNEETISMLMVEFYSSDLPKKKSKYSHKVLSNTQTTNQNRTFSQKLNKESIVVIVELLNELNLFYEHLDADEVWIRYKEDRLSTVTCRHNTHLVLVLDRLASNKIIPPHWQSIISAKKLIISSGQKKHLDQHNMSSPLSRARSDNPTYASSALLATVDQYVRIIKEKKIK
;
A
#
# COMPACT_ATOMS: atom_id res chain seq x y z
N MET A 1 4.06 -4.61 -43.75
CA MET A 1 3.03 -3.97 -42.92
C MET A 1 3.30 -4.32 -41.46
N ARG A 2 3.65 -3.34 -40.62
CA ARG A 2 3.79 -3.58 -39.18
C ARG A 2 2.40 -3.48 -38.57
N TRP A 3 1.90 -4.57 -38.01
CA TRP A 3 0.68 -4.54 -37.18
C TRP A 3 0.92 -3.53 -36.05
N PHE A 4 0.22 -2.41 -36.09
CA PHE A 4 0.33 -1.38 -35.07
C PHE A 4 -0.36 -1.91 -33.81
N ARG A 5 0.39 -2.63 -32.97
CA ARG A 5 -0.11 -3.13 -31.69
C ARG A 5 0.02 -1.99 -30.69
N TRP A 6 -1.10 -1.40 -30.32
CA TRP A 6 -1.16 -0.38 -29.29
C TRP A 6 -0.57 -0.91 -27.97
N ILE A 7 0.41 -0.21 -27.42
CA ILE A 7 1.04 -0.52 -26.13
C ILE A 7 0.51 0.48 -25.10
N PRO A 8 -0.33 0.03 -24.14
CA PRO A 8 -0.85 0.91 -23.11
C PRO A 8 0.25 1.26 -22.08
N ALA A 9 0.14 2.44 -21.47
CA ALA A 9 0.97 2.78 -20.33
C ALA A 9 0.77 1.76 -19.18
N GLN A 10 1.82 1.64 -18.38
CA GLN A 10 1.90 0.70 -17.27
C GLN A 10 1.89 1.52 -16.00
N THR A 11 0.74 2.12 -15.68
CA THR A 11 0.61 3.09 -14.59
C THR A 11 0.07 2.45 -13.30
N GLY A 12 0.37 3.06 -12.16
CA GLY A 12 -0.09 2.59 -10.85
C GLY A 12 0.40 1.18 -10.48
N THR A 13 -0.16 0.60 -9.42
CA THR A 13 0.29 -0.71 -8.93
C THR A 13 -0.05 -1.86 -9.89
N SER A 14 -1.19 -1.79 -10.57
CA SER A 14 -1.59 -2.81 -11.55
C SER A 14 -0.65 -2.83 -12.76
N GLY A 15 -0.21 -1.66 -13.24
CA GLY A 15 0.79 -1.54 -14.29
C GLY A 15 2.15 -2.10 -13.87
N LEU A 16 2.58 -1.80 -12.64
CA LEU A 16 3.81 -2.36 -12.06
C LEU A 16 3.74 -3.90 -12.01
N PHE A 17 2.64 -4.45 -11.46
CA PHE A 17 2.47 -5.89 -11.33
C PHE A 17 2.38 -6.56 -12.70
N ARG A 18 1.75 -5.91 -13.68
CA ARG A 18 1.70 -6.39 -15.06
C ARG A 18 3.10 -6.45 -15.69
N LEU A 19 3.95 -5.44 -15.47
CA LEU A 19 5.35 -5.49 -15.91
C LEU A 19 6.13 -6.63 -15.24
N VAL A 20 5.97 -6.83 -13.94
CA VAL A 20 6.64 -7.93 -13.22
C VAL A 20 6.14 -9.30 -13.69
N LYS A 21 4.83 -9.47 -13.92
CA LYS A 21 4.25 -10.70 -14.52
C LYS A 21 4.84 -10.97 -15.91
N GLN A 22 4.86 -9.97 -16.78
CA GLN A 22 5.46 -10.10 -18.11
C GLN A 22 6.94 -10.45 -18.06
N ALA A 23 7.69 -9.87 -17.11
CA ALA A 23 9.09 -10.21 -16.90
C ALA A 23 9.25 -11.67 -16.46
N GLN A 24 8.40 -12.15 -15.56
CA GLN A 24 8.44 -13.53 -15.08
C GLN A 24 8.07 -14.54 -16.17
N GLU A 25 7.05 -14.24 -16.98
CA GLU A 25 6.66 -15.08 -18.12
C GLU A 25 7.82 -15.24 -19.11
N LEU A 26 8.47 -14.13 -19.47
CA LEU A 26 9.63 -14.16 -20.38
C LEU A 26 10.86 -14.81 -19.72
N TYR A 27 11.09 -14.60 -18.43
CA TYR A 27 12.15 -15.29 -17.70
C TYR A 27 11.95 -16.82 -17.73
N LYS A 28 10.73 -17.31 -17.49
CA LYS A 28 10.43 -18.75 -17.56
C LYS A 28 10.62 -19.30 -18.96
N LEU A 29 10.20 -18.53 -19.97
CA LEU A 29 10.32 -18.96 -21.35
C LEU A 29 11.76 -18.98 -21.85
N GLU A 30 12.58 -18.00 -21.48
CA GLU A 30 13.90 -17.77 -22.08
C GLU A 30 15.07 -18.23 -21.19
N VAL A 31 14.98 -18.03 -19.87
CA VAL A 31 16.08 -18.31 -18.94
C VAL A 31 15.99 -19.72 -18.38
N THR A 32 14.82 -20.16 -17.91
CA THR A 32 14.66 -21.51 -17.36
C THR A 32 14.86 -22.60 -18.43
N THR A 33 14.51 -22.32 -19.68
CA THR A 33 14.73 -23.22 -20.83
C THR A 33 16.16 -23.16 -21.40
N SER A 34 17.05 -22.36 -20.78
CA SER A 34 18.43 -22.13 -21.24
C SER A 34 18.57 -21.54 -22.65
N GLN A 35 17.53 -20.89 -23.19
CA GLN A 35 17.60 -20.18 -24.47
C GLN A 35 18.42 -18.89 -24.38
N LYS A 36 18.39 -18.21 -23.23
CA LYS A 36 19.14 -16.98 -22.96
C LYS A 36 19.71 -16.96 -21.56
N SER A 37 20.84 -16.27 -21.41
CA SER A 37 21.33 -15.90 -20.08
C SER A 37 20.42 -14.86 -19.44
N TYR A 38 20.34 -14.84 -18.10
CA TYR A 38 19.57 -13.85 -17.36
C TYR A 38 19.90 -12.42 -17.79
N LYS A 39 21.20 -12.09 -17.89
CA LYS A 39 21.65 -10.77 -18.32
C LYS A 39 21.11 -10.37 -19.70
N ARG A 40 21.05 -11.31 -20.66
CA ARG A 40 20.50 -11.02 -21.99
C ARG A 40 18.99 -10.81 -21.95
N PHE A 41 18.28 -11.69 -21.24
CA PHE A 41 16.84 -11.55 -20.98
C PHE A 41 16.51 -10.16 -20.38
N VAL A 42 17.25 -9.72 -19.36
CA VAL A 42 17.02 -8.42 -18.70
C VAL A 42 17.17 -7.26 -19.67
N ILE A 43 18.26 -7.25 -20.47
CA ILE A 43 18.50 -6.20 -21.46
C ILE A 43 17.38 -6.15 -22.51
N ASP A 44 16.97 -7.31 -23.03
CA ASP A 44 15.90 -7.41 -24.03
C ASP A 44 14.55 -6.94 -23.46
N PHE A 45 14.22 -7.38 -22.24
CA PHE A 45 12.99 -7.00 -21.55
C PHE A 45 12.90 -5.48 -21.39
N ILE A 46 13.95 -4.87 -20.83
CA ILE A 46 14.01 -3.44 -20.54
C ILE A 46 13.87 -2.62 -21.84
N ASN A 47 14.65 -2.95 -22.87
CA ASN A 47 14.56 -2.24 -24.15
C ASN A 47 13.19 -2.38 -24.84
N SER A 48 12.49 -3.50 -24.64
CA SER A 48 11.19 -3.77 -25.25
C SER A 48 9.99 -3.20 -24.49
N ARG A 49 10.20 -2.64 -23.29
CA ARG A 49 9.13 -2.16 -22.39
C ARG A 49 9.24 -0.70 -21.99
N GLN A 50 10.20 0.03 -22.56
CA GLN A 50 10.44 1.44 -22.23
C GLN A 50 9.35 2.41 -22.72
N PHE A 51 8.74 2.11 -23.86
CA PHE A 51 7.84 3.04 -24.54
C PHE A 51 6.40 2.52 -24.57
N HIS A 52 5.46 3.46 -24.54
CA HIS A 52 4.02 3.22 -24.70
C HIS A 52 3.42 4.32 -25.61
N ASP A 53 2.20 4.08 -26.08
CA ASP A 53 1.57 4.95 -27.09
C ASP A 53 0.77 6.12 -26.49
N ASP A 54 0.41 6.07 -25.20
CA ASP A 54 -0.26 7.20 -24.52
C ASP A 54 0.58 8.50 -24.58
N LYS A 55 -0.07 9.61 -24.93
CA LYS A 55 0.60 10.89 -25.22
C LYS A 55 0.62 11.86 -24.05
N ASP A 56 -0.18 11.62 -23.01
CA ASP A 56 -0.28 12.53 -21.88
C ASP A 56 0.94 12.40 -20.95
N ALA A 57 1.34 13.52 -20.36
CA ALA A 57 2.52 13.58 -19.50
C ALA A 57 2.36 12.73 -18.22
N TRP A 58 1.14 12.59 -17.71
CA TRP A 58 0.88 11.80 -16.51
C TRP A 58 1.16 10.32 -16.75
N SER A 59 0.65 9.74 -17.84
CA SER A 59 0.88 8.35 -18.24
C SER A 59 2.35 8.08 -18.53
N ARG A 60 3.04 9.02 -19.21
CA ARG A 60 4.49 8.92 -19.45
C ARG A 60 5.29 8.88 -18.16
N ASN A 61 4.97 9.76 -17.21
CA ASN A 61 5.67 9.82 -15.93
C ASN A 61 5.38 8.57 -15.08
N GLU A 62 4.13 8.14 -14.98
CA GLU A 62 3.75 6.96 -14.19
C GLU A 62 4.27 5.66 -14.79
N HIS A 63 4.22 5.50 -16.12
CA HIS A 63 4.87 4.36 -16.79
C HIS A 63 6.37 4.37 -16.54
N GLN A 64 7.03 5.52 -16.69
CA GLN A 64 8.47 5.63 -16.51
C GLN A 64 8.91 5.25 -15.08
N LYS A 65 8.14 5.64 -14.05
CA LYS A 65 8.40 5.22 -12.65
C LYS A 65 8.37 3.70 -12.51
N ASN A 66 7.32 3.06 -13.01
CA ASN A 66 7.17 1.61 -12.93
C ASN A 66 8.22 0.88 -13.77
N TYR A 67 8.51 1.36 -14.98
CA TYR A 67 9.56 0.86 -15.85
C TYR A 67 10.93 0.90 -15.17
N LYS A 68 11.29 2.04 -14.55
CA LYS A 68 12.57 2.20 -13.84
C LYS A 68 12.66 1.30 -12.61
N THR A 69 11.56 1.15 -11.88
CA THR A 69 11.46 0.24 -10.73
C THR A 69 11.76 -1.21 -11.14
N VAL A 70 11.09 -1.71 -12.20
CA VAL A 70 11.30 -3.08 -12.69
C VAL A 70 12.69 -3.23 -13.32
N SER A 71 13.18 -2.21 -14.01
CA SER A 71 14.54 -2.23 -14.59
C SER A 71 15.59 -2.41 -13.50
N ASP A 72 15.50 -1.65 -12.42
CA ASP A 72 16.42 -1.72 -11.28
C ASP A 72 16.35 -3.08 -10.58
N LEU A 73 15.14 -3.55 -10.29
CA LEU A 73 14.88 -4.88 -9.75
C LEU A 73 15.57 -5.98 -10.58
N LEU A 74 15.41 -5.94 -11.90
CA LEU A 74 15.97 -6.94 -12.81
C LEU A 74 17.48 -6.81 -13.00
N MET A 75 18.02 -5.59 -13.03
CA MET A 75 19.46 -5.38 -13.24
C MET A 75 20.29 -5.66 -12.00
N ASN A 76 19.79 -5.26 -10.82
CA ASN A 76 20.59 -5.16 -9.61
C ASN A 76 20.20 -6.17 -8.52
N HIS A 77 19.03 -6.80 -8.62
CA HIS A 77 18.50 -7.71 -7.60
C HIS A 77 18.22 -9.13 -8.12
N GLU A 78 19.09 -9.66 -8.99
CA GLU A 78 18.95 -11.00 -9.60
C GLU A 78 18.65 -12.10 -8.57
N LYS A 79 19.30 -12.09 -7.40
CA LYS A 79 19.06 -13.09 -6.35
C LYS A 79 17.61 -13.11 -5.88
N ALA A 80 17.03 -11.94 -5.65
CA ALA A 80 15.62 -11.82 -5.27
C ALA A 80 14.74 -12.23 -6.45
N VAL A 81 15.03 -11.75 -7.66
CA VAL A 81 14.25 -12.10 -8.85
C VAL A 81 14.19 -13.62 -9.03
N ARG A 82 15.32 -14.33 -9.00
CA ARG A 82 15.34 -15.80 -9.12
C ARG A 82 14.56 -16.48 -7.99
N LYS A 83 14.76 -16.04 -6.74
CA LYS A 83 14.03 -16.58 -5.58
C LYS A 83 12.50 -16.57 -5.80
N TYR A 84 11.95 -15.49 -6.33
CA TYR A 84 10.50 -15.37 -6.53
C TYR A 84 10.03 -15.89 -7.89
N PHE A 85 10.78 -15.65 -8.96
CA PHE A 85 10.39 -16.08 -10.31
C PHE A 85 10.47 -17.59 -10.44
N ASP A 86 11.35 -18.26 -9.69
CA ASP A 86 11.42 -19.72 -9.66
C ASP A 86 10.41 -20.40 -8.74
N SER A 87 9.60 -19.63 -8.01
CA SER A 87 8.46 -20.15 -7.25
C SER A 87 7.48 -20.91 -8.15
N ALA A 88 6.96 -22.04 -7.65
CA ALA A 88 5.90 -22.80 -8.33
C ALA A 88 4.59 -22.00 -8.48
N VAL A 89 4.34 -21.04 -7.57
CA VAL A 89 3.18 -20.15 -7.62
C VAL A 89 3.66 -18.70 -7.73
N PHE A 90 3.29 -18.04 -8.83
CA PHE A 90 3.60 -16.64 -9.10
C PHE A 90 2.32 -15.82 -9.27
N ASN A 91 1.74 -15.41 -8.14
CA ASN A 91 0.52 -14.61 -8.09
C ASN A 91 0.81 -13.19 -7.57
N GLU A 92 -0.23 -12.38 -7.36
CA GLU A 92 -0.07 -11.00 -6.90
C GLU A 92 0.52 -10.89 -5.49
N GLU A 93 0.30 -11.89 -4.63
CA GLU A 93 0.91 -11.97 -3.30
C GLU A 93 2.42 -12.24 -3.43
N THR A 94 2.83 -13.18 -4.29
CA THR A 94 4.24 -13.45 -4.60
C THR A 94 4.95 -12.19 -5.13
N ILE A 95 4.30 -11.46 -6.03
CA ILE A 95 4.82 -10.18 -6.56
C ILE A 95 4.91 -9.14 -5.45
N SER A 96 3.90 -9.04 -4.59
CA SER A 96 3.91 -8.12 -3.45
C SER A 96 5.08 -8.40 -2.51
N MET A 97 5.35 -9.66 -2.18
CA MET A 97 6.49 -10.05 -1.36
C MET A 97 7.83 -9.70 -2.01
N LEU A 98 7.98 -9.96 -3.32
CA LEU A 98 9.15 -9.55 -4.10
C LEU A 98 9.38 -8.04 -4.01
N MET A 99 8.34 -7.24 -4.19
CA MET A 99 8.44 -5.78 -4.12
C MET A 99 8.79 -5.31 -2.71
N VAL A 100 8.23 -5.92 -1.66
CA VAL A 100 8.58 -5.59 -0.26
C VAL A 100 10.06 -5.89 0.02
N GLU A 101 10.57 -7.05 -0.43
CA GLU A 101 11.97 -7.42 -0.26
C GLU A 101 12.89 -6.45 -1.01
N PHE A 102 12.53 -6.11 -2.25
CA PHE A 102 13.27 -5.14 -3.07
C PHE A 102 13.31 -3.75 -2.43
N TYR A 103 12.17 -3.16 -2.07
CA TYR A 103 12.13 -1.83 -1.45
C TYR A 103 12.80 -1.77 -0.07
N SER A 104 12.90 -2.90 0.62
CA SER A 104 13.60 -2.98 1.91
C SER A 104 15.11 -3.19 1.78
N SER A 105 15.60 -3.47 0.57
CA SER A 105 17.00 -3.86 0.35
C SER A 105 17.99 -2.72 0.60
N ASP A 106 17.59 -1.48 0.33
CA ASP A 106 18.38 -0.27 0.52
C ASP A 106 18.16 0.40 1.89
N LEU A 107 17.24 -0.13 2.70
CA LEU A 107 17.02 0.41 4.04
C LEU A 107 18.20 0.07 4.94
N PRO A 108 18.63 1.00 5.82
CA PRO A 108 19.68 0.74 6.78
C PRO A 108 19.32 -0.49 7.61
N LYS A 109 20.13 -1.55 7.53
CA LYS A 109 19.98 -2.71 8.40
C LYS A 109 20.15 -2.22 9.83
N LYS A 110 19.05 -2.08 10.58
CA LYS A 110 19.13 -1.86 12.03
C LYS A 110 19.97 -3.00 12.60
N LYS A 111 21.14 -2.67 13.15
CA LYS A 111 21.97 -3.60 13.92
C LYS A 111 21.20 -3.98 15.18
N SER A 112 20.31 -4.96 15.05
CA SER A 112 19.66 -5.61 16.16
C SER A 112 20.70 -6.53 16.82
N LYS A 113 21.09 -6.20 18.05
CA LYS A 113 21.84 -7.09 18.94
C LYS A 113 20.91 -8.22 19.43
N TYR A 114 20.47 -9.09 18.53
CA TYR A 114 19.86 -10.36 18.91
C TYR A 114 20.40 -11.43 17.98
N SER A 115 21.20 -12.30 18.60
CA SER A 115 21.83 -13.47 18.01
C SER A 115 20.82 -14.32 17.24
N HIS A 116 21.19 -14.68 16.02
CA HIS A 116 20.59 -15.74 15.24
C HIS A 116 20.60 -17.05 16.06
N LYS A 117 19.42 -17.53 16.46
CA LYS A 117 19.19 -18.97 16.54
C LYS A 117 18.27 -19.35 15.38
N VAL A 118 18.89 -19.96 14.38
CA VAL A 118 18.22 -20.75 13.36
C VAL A 118 17.36 -21.78 14.08
N LEU A 119 16.05 -21.77 13.84
CA LEU A 119 15.25 -22.99 13.99
C LEU A 119 14.30 -23.08 12.80
N SER A 120 14.46 -24.19 12.10
CA SER A 120 13.72 -24.64 10.94
C SER A 120 12.23 -24.76 11.22
N ASN A 121 11.45 -24.55 10.15
CA ASN A 121 10.16 -25.16 9.84
C ASN A 121 9.39 -25.83 11.01
N THR A 122 8.27 -25.21 11.43
CA THR A 122 6.97 -25.90 11.53
C THR A 122 5.86 -24.90 11.89
N GLN A 123 4.76 -25.01 11.16
CA GLN A 123 3.38 -24.72 11.57
C GLN A 123 2.96 -23.25 11.71
N THR A 124 2.29 -22.79 10.64
CA THR A 124 1.01 -22.10 10.69
C THR A 124 0.35 -22.10 12.07
N THR A 125 0.40 -20.97 12.76
CA THR A 125 -0.67 -20.58 13.68
C THR A 125 -0.95 -19.10 13.53
N ASN A 126 -2.19 -18.82 13.13
CA ASN A 126 -2.84 -17.52 13.17
C ASN A 126 -2.66 -16.90 14.56
N GLN A 127 -1.73 -15.95 14.72
CA GLN A 127 -1.75 -15.05 15.86
C GLN A 127 -2.65 -13.85 15.54
N ASN A 128 -3.96 -14.08 15.62
CA ASN A 128 -4.93 -13.02 15.86
C ASN A 128 -4.65 -12.41 17.25
N ARG A 129 -3.77 -11.41 17.29
CA ARG A 129 -3.64 -10.53 18.45
C ARG A 129 -4.82 -9.55 18.43
N THR A 130 -5.94 -9.97 19.01
CA THR A 130 -7.17 -9.17 19.07
C THR A 130 -6.93 -7.94 19.93
N PHE A 131 -6.70 -6.79 19.30
CA PHE A 131 -6.69 -5.48 19.96
C PHE A 131 -8.12 -5.14 20.37
N SER A 132 -8.51 -5.44 21.62
CA SER A 132 -9.85 -5.22 22.17
C SER A 132 -9.97 -3.87 22.89
N GLN A 133 -9.57 -2.77 22.24
CA GLN A 133 -9.86 -1.44 22.77
C GLN A 133 -11.09 -0.89 22.05
N LYS A 134 -12.27 -0.97 22.70
CA LYS A 134 -13.47 -0.28 22.26
C LYS A 134 -13.33 1.23 22.50
N LEU A 135 -13.68 2.04 21.52
CA LEU A 135 -13.74 3.51 21.63
C LEU A 135 -14.94 3.91 22.50
N ASN A 136 -14.78 4.94 23.34
CA ASN A 136 -15.90 5.59 24.05
C ASN A 136 -16.57 6.66 23.17
N LYS A 137 -17.76 7.12 23.57
CA LYS A 137 -18.55 8.09 22.80
C LYS A 137 -17.77 9.38 22.56
N GLU A 138 -17.09 9.86 23.60
CA GLU A 138 -16.33 11.11 23.59
C GLU A 138 -15.17 11.06 22.58
N SER A 139 -14.49 9.91 22.47
CA SER A 139 -13.45 9.71 21.44
C SER A 139 -14.05 9.69 20.04
N ILE A 140 -15.21 9.06 19.86
CA ILE A 140 -15.86 9.01 18.53
C ILE A 140 -16.30 10.40 18.08
N VAL A 141 -16.89 11.20 18.97
CA VAL A 141 -17.27 12.59 18.66
C VAL A 141 -16.07 13.38 18.16
N VAL A 142 -14.96 13.35 18.89
CA VAL A 142 -13.75 14.09 18.51
C VAL A 142 -13.09 13.54 17.24
N ILE A 143 -13.16 12.23 17.00
CA ILE A 143 -12.71 11.64 15.73
C ILE A 143 -13.60 12.12 14.57
N VAL A 144 -14.91 12.15 14.74
CA VAL A 144 -15.86 12.62 13.71
C VAL A 144 -15.63 14.10 13.39
N GLU A 145 -15.43 14.93 14.40
CA GLU A 145 -15.05 16.36 14.24
C GLU A 145 -13.78 16.50 13.39
N LEU A 146 -12.71 15.76 13.71
CA LEU A 146 -11.46 15.75 12.94
C LEU A 146 -11.68 15.35 11.48
N LEU A 147 -12.45 14.27 11.23
CA LEU A 147 -12.68 13.75 9.88
C LEU A 147 -13.48 14.74 9.01
N ASN A 148 -14.44 15.44 9.63
CA ASN A 148 -15.25 16.48 8.99
C ASN A 148 -14.42 17.75 8.74
N GLU A 149 -13.61 18.20 9.71
CA GLU A 149 -12.74 19.38 9.56
C GLU A 149 -11.74 19.20 8.42
N LEU A 150 -11.12 18.01 8.32
CA LEU A 150 -10.19 17.68 7.25
C LEU A 150 -10.89 17.35 5.91
N ASN A 151 -12.23 17.41 5.87
CA ASN A 151 -13.04 17.18 4.67
C ASN A 151 -12.66 15.89 3.93
N LEU A 152 -12.48 14.81 4.71
CA LEU A 152 -11.96 13.54 4.19
C LEU A 152 -13.01 12.73 3.43
N PHE A 153 -14.30 12.98 3.68
CA PHE A 153 -15.42 12.29 3.06
C PHE A 153 -16.34 13.24 2.30
N TYR A 154 -17.14 12.72 1.36
CA TYR A 154 -18.19 13.51 0.71
C TYR A 154 -19.37 13.76 1.62
N GLU A 155 -19.69 12.76 2.43
CA GLU A 155 -20.71 12.76 3.44
C GLU A 155 -20.24 13.58 4.65
N HIS A 156 -21.13 14.37 5.24
CA HIS A 156 -20.91 14.97 6.55
C HIS A 156 -21.31 13.94 7.61
N LEU A 157 -20.36 13.58 8.47
CA LEU A 157 -20.57 12.55 9.48
C LEU A 157 -21.26 13.13 10.71
N ASP A 158 -22.39 12.56 11.11
CA ASP A 158 -23.05 12.86 12.39
C ASP A 158 -22.45 12.02 13.51
N ALA A 159 -21.99 12.66 14.59
CA ALA A 159 -21.25 12.00 15.64
C ALA A 159 -22.09 11.01 16.45
N ASP A 160 -23.38 11.32 16.68
CA ASP A 160 -24.29 10.45 17.42
C ASP A 160 -24.66 9.22 16.60
N GLU A 161 -24.92 9.40 15.31
CA GLU A 161 -25.22 8.29 14.40
C GLU A 161 -24.01 7.35 14.21
N VAL A 162 -22.80 7.92 14.07
CA VAL A 162 -21.57 7.12 13.99
C VAL A 162 -21.35 6.34 15.29
N TRP A 163 -21.64 6.93 16.45
CA TRP A 163 -21.55 6.24 17.74
C TRP A 163 -22.52 5.07 17.86
N ILE A 164 -23.80 5.28 17.50
CA ILE A 164 -24.84 4.23 17.52
C ILE A 164 -24.40 3.06 16.63
N ARG A 165 -24.03 3.36 15.38
CA ARG A 165 -23.60 2.35 14.41
C ARG A 165 -22.30 1.64 14.80
N TYR A 166 -21.36 2.36 15.43
CA TYR A 166 -20.14 1.75 15.96
C TYR A 166 -20.44 0.72 17.06
N LYS A 167 -21.35 1.05 17.99
CA LYS A 167 -21.75 0.14 19.08
C LYS A 167 -22.39 -1.14 18.58
N GLU A 168 -23.18 -1.04 17.52
CA GLU A 168 -23.92 -2.16 16.92
C GLU A 168 -23.11 -2.93 15.87
N ASP A 169 -21.88 -2.49 15.59
CA ASP A 169 -21.04 -3.01 14.53
C ASP A 169 -21.61 -2.87 13.11
N ARG A 170 -22.38 -1.80 12.88
CA ARG A 170 -23.10 -1.50 11.63
C ARG A 170 -22.67 -0.17 11.00
N LEU A 171 -21.38 0.17 11.12
CA LEU A 171 -20.85 1.37 10.48
C LEU A 171 -21.17 1.40 8.98
N SER A 172 -21.69 2.53 8.52
CA SER A 172 -22.05 2.72 7.12
C SER A 172 -20.83 2.90 6.24
N THR A 173 -20.97 2.54 4.97
CA THR A 173 -19.95 2.84 3.96
C THR A 173 -19.96 4.33 3.63
N VAL A 174 -18.78 4.95 3.55
CA VAL A 174 -18.59 6.39 3.23
C VAL A 174 -17.62 6.58 2.06
N THR A 175 -17.71 7.71 1.36
CA THR A 175 -16.94 7.98 0.15
C THR A 175 -15.79 8.93 0.45
N CYS A 176 -14.55 8.44 0.33
CA CYS A 176 -13.34 9.19 0.63
C CYS A 176 -12.96 10.15 -0.51
N ARG A 177 -12.74 11.43 -0.18
CA ARG A 177 -12.23 12.47 -1.09
C ARG A 177 -10.73 12.35 -1.33
N HIS A 178 -9.97 12.12 -0.26
CA HIS A 178 -8.50 12.14 -0.28
C HIS A 178 -7.90 10.90 0.38
N ASN A 179 -7.69 9.83 -0.39
CA ASN A 179 -7.22 8.54 0.12
C ASN A 179 -5.88 8.63 0.87
N THR A 180 -4.92 9.40 0.37
CA THR A 180 -3.62 9.58 1.03
C THR A 180 -3.76 10.27 2.38
N HIS A 181 -4.61 11.30 2.48
CA HIS A 181 -4.86 12.03 3.71
C HIS A 181 -5.56 11.15 4.75
N LEU A 182 -6.61 10.44 4.32
CA LEU A 182 -7.32 9.49 5.18
C LEU A 182 -6.37 8.45 5.78
N VAL A 183 -5.52 7.87 4.92
CA VAL A 183 -4.57 6.83 5.32
C VAL A 183 -3.54 7.38 6.32
N LEU A 184 -3.04 8.61 6.12
CA LEU A 184 -2.15 9.28 7.07
C LEU A 184 -2.80 9.56 8.43
N VAL A 185 -4.05 10.04 8.41
CA VAL A 185 -4.83 10.33 9.64
C VAL A 185 -5.02 9.04 10.44
N LEU A 186 -5.50 7.97 9.78
CA LEU A 186 -5.74 6.68 10.43
C LEU A 186 -4.43 6.07 10.96
N ASP A 187 -3.33 6.19 10.22
CA ASP A 187 -2.02 5.73 10.68
C ASP A 187 -1.56 6.44 11.95
N ARG A 188 -1.74 7.76 11.98
CA ARG A 188 -1.36 8.60 13.11
C ARG A 188 -2.22 8.31 14.34
N LEU A 189 -3.53 8.09 14.16
CA LEU A 189 -4.44 7.66 15.23
C LEU A 189 -4.08 6.27 15.77
N ALA A 190 -3.75 5.32 14.89
CA ALA A 190 -3.34 3.97 15.26
C ALA A 190 -1.99 3.94 15.99
N SER A 191 -1.01 4.72 15.52
CA SER A 191 0.29 4.90 16.15
C SER A 191 0.17 5.47 17.58
N ASN A 192 -0.88 6.25 17.83
CA ASN A 192 -1.22 6.80 19.14
C ASN A 192 -2.15 5.91 19.97
N LYS A 193 -2.42 4.67 19.52
CA LYS A 193 -3.32 3.71 20.18
C LYS A 193 -4.74 4.24 20.39
N ILE A 194 -5.20 5.16 19.54
CA ILE A 194 -6.58 5.64 19.58
C ILE A 194 -7.48 4.61 18.90
N ILE A 195 -7.10 4.15 17.70
CA ILE A 195 -7.80 3.11 16.95
C ILE A 195 -6.96 1.81 16.88
N PRO A 196 -7.54 0.67 16.49
CA PRO A 196 -6.80 -0.58 16.37
C PRO A 196 -5.64 -0.51 15.36
N PRO A 197 -4.49 -1.16 15.65
CA PRO A 197 -3.33 -1.15 14.76
C PRO A 197 -3.59 -1.87 13.43
N HIS A 198 -4.57 -2.78 13.38
CA HIS A 198 -5.00 -3.51 12.19
C HIS A 198 -6.21 -2.85 11.49
N TRP A 199 -6.36 -1.53 11.63
CA TRP A 199 -7.47 -0.76 11.08
C TRP A 199 -7.68 -0.96 9.57
N GLN A 200 -6.60 -1.18 8.79
CA GLN A 200 -6.70 -1.44 7.36
C GLN A 200 -7.50 -2.71 7.06
N SER A 201 -7.27 -3.78 7.83
CA SER A 201 -8.00 -5.04 7.71
C SER A 201 -9.46 -4.89 8.13
N ILE A 202 -9.74 -4.08 9.16
CA ILE A 202 -11.12 -3.79 9.61
C ILE A 202 -11.90 -3.07 8.51
N ILE A 203 -11.33 -2.00 7.94
CA ILE A 203 -11.97 -1.21 6.88
C ILE A 203 -12.22 -2.07 5.64
N SER A 204 -11.25 -2.90 5.26
CA SER A 204 -11.36 -3.79 4.11
C SER A 204 -12.42 -4.88 4.32
N ALA A 205 -12.40 -5.56 5.47
CA ALA A 205 -13.34 -6.64 5.77
C ALA A 205 -14.78 -6.14 5.86
N LYS A 206 -14.99 -4.96 6.45
CA LYS A 206 -16.31 -4.34 6.62
C LYS A 206 -16.71 -3.41 5.48
N LYS A 207 -15.86 -3.29 4.45
CA LYS A 207 -16.10 -2.47 3.26
C LYS A 207 -16.47 -1.01 3.59
N LEU A 208 -15.90 -0.45 4.65
CA LEU A 208 -16.37 0.82 5.26
C LEU A 208 -16.11 2.07 4.39
N ILE A 209 -15.19 2.02 3.43
CA ILE A 209 -14.78 3.21 2.69
C ILE A 209 -14.71 2.92 1.21
N ILE A 210 -15.28 3.81 0.39
CA ILE A 210 -15.18 3.81 -1.08
C ILE A 210 -14.20 4.90 -1.50
N SER A 211 -13.27 4.58 -2.39
CA SER A 211 -12.42 5.55 -3.06
C SER A 211 -13.22 6.33 -4.10
N SER A 212 -13.25 7.66 -4.00
CA SER A 212 -13.93 8.52 -4.97
C SER A 212 -13.46 8.31 -6.41
N GLY A 213 -12.14 8.21 -6.60
CA GLY A 213 -11.53 8.07 -7.93
C GLY A 213 -11.72 6.70 -8.56
N GLN A 214 -11.90 5.64 -7.76
CA GLN A 214 -12.01 4.26 -8.26
C GLN A 214 -13.42 3.69 -8.15
N LYS A 215 -14.34 4.37 -7.44
CA LYS A 215 -15.69 3.89 -7.09
C LYS A 215 -15.70 2.44 -6.57
N LYS A 216 -14.64 2.06 -5.86
CA LYS A 216 -14.41 0.73 -5.29
C LYS A 216 -14.11 0.87 -3.81
N HIS A 217 -14.46 -0.15 -3.03
CA HIS A 217 -14.11 -0.21 -1.63
C HIS A 217 -12.59 -0.22 -1.47
N LEU A 218 -12.09 0.56 -0.51
CA LEU A 218 -10.68 0.55 -0.14
C LEU A 218 -10.35 -0.77 0.52
N ASP A 219 -9.47 -1.53 -0.11
CA ASP A 219 -8.86 -2.71 0.48
C ASP A 219 -7.55 -2.36 1.21
N GLN A 220 -7.02 -3.32 1.98
CA GLN A 220 -5.78 -3.14 2.72
C GLN A 220 -4.59 -2.75 1.82
N HIS A 221 -4.57 -3.22 0.57
CA HIS A 221 -3.51 -2.93 -0.38
C HIS A 221 -3.59 -1.49 -0.92
N ASN A 222 -4.80 -1.01 -1.20
CA ASN A 222 -5.09 0.37 -1.62
C ASN A 222 -4.66 1.39 -0.56
N MET A 223 -4.73 1.01 0.72
CA MET A 223 -4.35 1.86 1.85
C MET A 223 -2.86 1.76 2.19
N SER A 224 -2.23 0.58 2.01
CA SER A 224 -0.82 0.38 2.39
C SER A 224 0.16 1.11 1.48
N SER A 225 -0.14 1.20 0.18
CA SER A 225 0.73 1.88 -0.80
C SER A 225 0.85 3.40 -0.57
N PRO A 226 -0.25 4.17 -0.40
CA PRO A 226 -0.18 5.59 -0.03
C PRO A 226 0.50 5.83 1.33
N LEU A 227 0.27 4.94 2.31
CA LEU A 227 0.86 5.01 3.65
C LEU A 227 2.39 4.88 3.60
N SER A 228 2.88 3.91 2.83
CA SER A 228 4.31 3.69 2.66
C SER A 228 4.99 4.89 2.00
N ARG A 229 4.37 5.45 0.95
CA ARG A 229 4.87 6.66 0.26
C ARG A 229 4.91 7.86 1.21
N ALA A 230 3.86 8.06 1.98
CA ALA A 230 3.78 9.17 2.91
C ALA A 230 4.73 9.03 4.12
N ARG A 231 5.22 7.83 4.41
CA ARG A 231 6.27 7.56 5.41
C ARG A 231 7.69 7.69 4.86
N SER A 232 7.89 7.47 3.56
CA SER A 232 9.20 7.56 2.90
C SER A 232 9.53 8.95 2.38
N ASP A 233 8.52 9.72 1.98
CA ASP A 233 8.71 11.07 1.46
C ASP A 233 8.80 12.09 2.61
N ASN A 234 9.62 13.15 2.44
CA ASN A 234 9.52 14.32 3.31
C ASN A 234 8.08 14.86 3.22
N PRO A 235 7.38 15.06 4.35
CA PRO A 235 5.99 15.48 4.31
C PRO A 235 5.90 16.81 3.57
N THR A 236 5.10 16.84 2.50
CA THR A 236 4.76 18.11 1.84
C THR A 236 4.17 19.07 2.86
N TYR A 237 4.27 20.38 2.63
CA TYR A 237 3.70 21.39 3.54
C TYR A 237 2.21 21.10 3.87
N ALA A 238 1.42 20.66 2.89
CA ALA A 238 0.02 20.26 3.07
C ALA A 238 -0.14 19.01 3.96
N SER A 239 0.74 18.01 3.81
CA SER A 239 0.75 16.82 4.69
C SER A 239 1.23 17.16 6.11
N SER A 240 2.16 18.12 6.24
CA SER A 240 2.66 18.60 7.53
C SER A 240 1.57 19.35 8.31
N ALA A 241 0.87 20.28 7.67
CA ALA A 241 -0.26 21.00 8.27
C ALA A 241 -1.39 20.05 8.68
N LEU A 242 -1.73 19.08 7.82
CA LEU A 242 -2.69 18.03 8.13
C LEU A 242 -2.29 17.21 9.36
N LEU A 243 -1.03 16.76 9.43
CA LEU A 243 -0.54 15.98 10.56
C LEU A 243 -0.50 16.81 11.85
N ALA A 244 -0.23 18.11 11.77
CA ALA A 244 -0.30 19.02 12.91
C ALA A 244 -1.73 19.13 13.46
N THR A 245 -2.74 19.27 12.59
CA THR A 245 -4.15 19.23 12.99
C THR A 245 -4.49 17.89 13.65
N VAL A 246 -4.07 16.76 13.06
CA VAL A 246 -4.29 15.44 13.66
C VAL A 246 -3.63 15.34 15.04
N ASP A 247 -2.41 15.85 15.21
CA ASP A 247 -1.69 15.82 16.49
C ASP A 247 -2.39 16.66 17.57
N GLN A 248 -3.01 17.79 17.21
CA GLN A 248 -3.85 18.57 18.12
C GLN A 248 -5.06 17.74 18.59
N TYR A 249 -5.77 17.11 17.67
CA TYR A 249 -6.93 16.27 18.01
C TYR A 249 -6.54 15.03 18.81
N VAL A 250 -5.39 14.42 18.54
CA VAL A 250 -4.82 13.32 19.33
C VAL A 250 -4.62 13.74 20.79
N ARG A 251 -4.16 14.97 21.05
CA ARG A 251 -4.02 15.51 22.42
C ARG A 251 -5.39 15.63 23.11
N ILE A 252 -6.37 16.23 22.43
CA ILE A 252 -7.74 16.39 22.95
C ILE A 252 -8.36 15.02 23.31
N ILE A 253 -8.21 14.02 22.43
CA ILE A 253 -8.72 12.66 22.68
C ILE A 253 -8.06 12.04 23.91
N LYS A 254 -6.73 12.19 24.05
CA LYS A 254 -6.00 11.65 25.20
C LYS A 254 -6.39 12.34 26.50
N GLU A 255 -6.53 13.66 26.49
CA GLU A 255 -6.97 14.44 27.66
C GLU A 255 -8.38 14.07 28.10
N LYS A 256 -9.30 13.84 27.15
CA LYS A 256 -10.66 13.36 27.44
C LYS A 256 -10.72 11.89 27.89
N LYS A 257 -9.74 11.06 27.52
CA LYS A 257 -9.63 9.66 28.01
C LYS A 257 -9.05 9.55 29.43
N ILE A 258 -8.39 10.60 29.93
CA ILE A 258 -7.81 10.64 31.28
C ILE A 258 -8.85 11.10 32.32
N LYS A 259 -9.96 11.70 31.89
CA LYS A 259 -11.12 12.03 32.73
C LYS A 259 -12.10 10.88 32.79
#